data_AF-A0A0K0FZJ4-F1
#
_entry.id   AF-A0A0K0FZJ4-F1
#
_cell.length_a   1.000
_cell.length_b   1.000
_cell.length_c   1.000
_cell.angle_alpha   90.00
_cell.angle_beta   90.00
_cell.angle_gamma   90.00
#
_symmetry.space_group_name_H-M   'P 1'
#
loop_
_entity.id
_entity.type
_entity.pdbx_description
1 polymer ?
#
loop_
_entity_poly.entity_id
_entity_poly.type
_entity_poly.pdbx_seq_one_letter_code
_entity_poly.pdbx_strand_id
1 'polypeptide(L)'
;MAKKLSFSLEFKMKYLIISITFAIIAFMTIKGQKQNGQRRPITRKWKHWNGRSPFLAEVIAQNATTLFYKRNGGYYQLVNIYSKLTRTVHGTKRYRVEFNAAKCIVKKQSKGVKRNPIKVIGCVRKNTPFQAILRNNTPIGKLTLFVTNLETGKSCEKIYD
;
A
#
# COMPACT_ATOMS: atom_id res chain seq x y z
N MET A 1 -45.43 64.58 25.73
CA MET A 1 -44.01 64.20 25.91
C MET A 1 -43.73 62.68 25.83
N ALA A 2 -44.55 61.86 25.13
CA ALA A 2 -44.38 60.40 25.11
C ALA A 2 -43.66 59.82 23.85
N LYS A 3 -43.53 60.60 22.77
CA LYS A 3 -42.96 60.09 21.49
C LYS A 3 -41.43 59.94 21.46
N LYS A 4 -40.70 60.57 22.40
CA LYS A 4 -39.23 60.56 22.40
C LYS A 4 -38.62 59.29 23.02
N LEU A 5 -39.38 58.60 23.88
CA LEU A 5 -38.95 57.37 24.56
C LEU A 5 -39.16 56.10 23.73
N SER A 6 -40.24 56.01 22.93
CA SER A 6 -40.48 54.82 22.08
C SER A 6 -39.44 54.67 20.97
N PHE A 7 -38.99 55.78 20.37
CA PHE A 7 -38.00 55.77 19.29
C PHE A 7 -36.61 55.28 19.75
N SER A 8 -36.23 55.62 20.99
CA SER A 8 -34.94 55.21 21.60
C SER A 8 -34.90 53.72 21.96
N LEU A 9 -36.03 53.16 22.40
CA LEU A 9 -36.17 51.73 22.69
C LEU A 9 -36.21 50.87 21.42
N GLU A 10 -36.88 51.33 20.35
CA GLU A 10 -36.87 50.66 19.06
C GLU A 10 -35.48 50.62 18.41
N PHE A 11 -34.72 51.72 18.52
CA PHE A 11 -33.33 51.74 18.06
C PHE A 11 -32.49 50.75 18.87
N LYS A 12 -32.53 50.77 20.20
CA LYS A 12 -31.75 49.83 21.03
C LYS A 12 -32.06 48.35 20.74
N MET A 13 -33.33 47.99 20.57
CA MET A 13 -33.75 46.62 20.25
C MET A 13 -33.27 46.17 18.87
N LYS A 14 -33.35 47.04 17.85
CA LYS A 14 -32.89 46.72 16.48
C LYS A 14 -31.37 46.48 16.44
N TYR A 15 -30.58 47.27 17.18
CA TYR A 15 -29.12 47.09 17.24
C TYR A 15 -28.72 45.87 18.07
N LEU A 16 -29.48 45.52 19.12
CA LEU A 16 -29.28 44.30 19.89
C LEU A 16 -29.48 43.06 19.00
N ILE A 17 -30.57 43.03 18.22
CA ILE A 17 -30.87 41.93 17.30
C ILE A 17 -29.78 41.80 16.23
N ILE A 18 -29.33 42.91 15.64
CA ILE A 18 -28.24 42.93 14.66
C ILE A 18 -26.92 42.44 15.28
N SER A 19 -26.61 42.82 16.52
CA SER A 19 -25.39 42.38 17.20
C SER A 19 -25.41 40.87 17.49
N ILE A 20 -26.57 40.32 17.85
CA ILE A 20 -26.76 38.89 18.13
C ILE A 20 -26.64 38.07 16.83
N THR A 21 -27.24 38.52 15.74
CA THR A 21 -27.13 37.82 14.44
C THR A 21 -25.70 37.84 13.90
N PHE A 22 -24.98 38.96 14.04
CA PHE A 22 -23.57 39.04 13.66
C PHE A 22 -22.69 38.11 14.50
N ALA A 23 -22.94 38.02 15.81
CA ALA A 23 -22.21 37.13 16.72
C ALA A 23 -22.43 35.64 16.38
N ILE A 24 -23.66 35.24 16.01
CA ILE A 24 -23.97 33.86 15.60
C ILE A 24 -23.25 33.50 14.30
N ILE A 25 -23.25 34.39 13.31
CA ILE A 25 -22.55 34.19 12.02
C ILE A 25 -21.03 34.10 12.24
N ALA A 26 -20.47 34.96 13.11
CA ALA A 26 -19.05 34.90 13.49
C ALA A 26 -18.68 33.60 14.22
N PHE A 27 -19.52 33.12 15.15
CA PHE A 27 -19.28 31.85 15.84
C PHE A 27 -19.40 30.64 14.90
N MET A 28 -20.35 30.66 13.96
CA MET A 28 -20.54 29.61 12.95
C MET A 28 -19.35 29.53 11.98
N THR A 29 -18.80 30.68 11.56
CA THR A 29 -17.62 30.73 10.68
C THR A 29 -16.34 30.28 11.39
N ILE A 30 -16.15 30.64 12.66
CA ILE A 30 -14.98 30.21 13.46
C ILE A 30 -15.06 28.72 13.81
N LYS A 31 -16.25 28.17 14.12
CA LYS A 31 -16.41 26.72 14.32
C LYS A 31 -16.23 25.92 13.03
N GLY A 32 -16.62 26.48 11.87
CA GLY A 32 -16.40 25.85 10.56
C GLY A 32 -14.91 25.70 10.19
N GLN A 33 -14.04 26.60 10.65
CA GLN A 33 -12.59 26.51 10.41
C GLN A 33 -11.84 25.60 11.40
N LYS A 34 -12.46 25.19 12.51
CA LYS A 34 -11.81 24.39 13.56
C LYS A 34 -11.99 22.87 13.43
N GLN A 35 -12.64 22.38 12.38
CA GLN A 35 -12.73 20.94 12.12
C GLN A 35 -12.13 20.58 10.76
N ASN A 36 -11.27 19.56 10.83
CA ASN A 36 -10.64 18.87 9.70
C ASN A 36 -9.43 19.57 9.09
N GLY A 37 -8.50 19.97 9.96
CA GLY A 37 -7.11 19.59 9.76
C GLY A 37 -6.96 18.05 9.79
N GLN A 38 -7.67 17.33 8.92
CA GLN A 38 -7.33 15.96 8.60
C GLN A 38 -5.89 16.04 8.11
N ARG A 39 -4.94 15.68 8.99
CA ARG A 39 -3.59 15.33 8.56
C ARG A 39 -3.79 14.32 7.46
N ARG A 40 -3.70 14.74 6.19
CA ARG A 40 -3.66 13.84 5.04
C ARG A 40 -2.72 12.72 5.48
N PRO A 41 -3.13 11.44 5.44
CA PRO A 41 -2.27 10.37 5.89
C PRO A 41 -1.01 10.51 5.06
N ILE A 42 0.07 10.99 5.67
CA ILE A 42 1.36 11.17 5.00
C ILE A 42 1.64 9.79 4.47
N THR A 43 1.58 9.63 3.14
CA THR A 43 1.85 8.37 2.49
C THR A 43 3.28 8.04 2.87
N ARG A 44 3.43 7.17 3.88
CA ARG A 44 4.74 6.91 4.46
C ARG A 44 5.62 6.39 3.34
N LYS A 45 6.65 7.18 3.01
CA LYS A 45 7.65 6.83 2.00
C LYS A 45 8.19 5.44 2.31
N TRP A 46 8.56 4.70 1.27
CA TRP A 46 9.28 3.44 1.45
C TRP A 46 10.57 3.72 2.23
N LYS A 47 10.80 2.93 3.27
CA LYS A 47 12.01 2.99 4.10
C LYS A 47 12.84 1.74 3.86
N HIS A 48 14.15 1.88 4.00
CA HIS A 48 15.03 0.71 4.00
C HIS A 48 14.62 -0.28 5.09
N TRP A 49 14.73 -1.56 4.77
CA TRP A 49 14.49 -2.66 5.68
C TRP A 49 15.59 -3.71 5.51
N ASN A 50 16.09 -4.24 6.63
CA ASN A 50 17.23 -5.17 6.60
C ASN A 50 16.93 -6.50 5.88
N GLY A 51 15.65 -6.87 5.74
CA GLY A 51 15.22 -8.09 5.06
C GLY A 51 15.18 -9.33 5.94
N ARG A 52 15.22 -9.20 7.27
CA ARG A 52 15.25 -10.34 8.21
C ARG A 52 13.91 -10.58 8.91
N SER A 53 13.41 -9.57 9.62
CA SER A 53 12.21 -9.67 10.45
C SER A 53 11.15 -8.65 10.00
N PRO A 54 9.85 -9.01 9.98
CA PRO A 54 9.28 -10.31 10.36
C PRO A 54 9.31 -11.36 9.25
N PHE A 55 9.72 -11.00 8.03
CA PHE A 55 9.78 -11.93 6.90
C PHE A 55 11.16 -11.92 6.27
N LEU A 56 11.70 -13.05 5.86
CA LEU A 56 12.97 -13.04 5.15
C LEU A 56 12.76 -12.55 3.71
N ALA A 57 13.51 -11.53 3.29
CA ALA A 57 13.42 -10.99 1.93
C ALA A 57 13.71 -12.07 0.86
N GLU A 58 14.65 -12.96 1.16
CA GLU A 58 14.98 -14.11 0.32
C GLU A 58 13.79 -15.05 0.13
N VAL A 59 13.11 -15.41 1.22
CA VAL A 59 11.91 -16.25 1.17
C VAL A 59 10.78 -15.58 0.39
N ILE A 60 10.61 -14.25 0.53
CA ILE A 60 9.65 -13.49 -0.30
C ILE A 60 10.00 -13.62 -1.79
N ALA A 61 11.27 -13.45 -2.16
CA ALA A 61 11.71 -13.52 -3.55
C ALA A 61 11.57 -14.94 -4.14
N GLN A 62 11.94 -15.98 -3.38
CA GLN A 62 11.77 -17.39 -3.79
C GLN A 62 10.29 -17.79 -3.94
N ASN A 63 9.44 -17.34 -3.02
CA ASN A 63 7.99 -17.56 -3.15
C ASN A 63 7.40 -16.79 -4.35
N ALA A 64 7.94 -15.61 -4.65
CA ALA A 64 7.53 -14.82 -5.80
C ALA A 64 7.90 -15.48 -7.13
N THR A 65 9.12 -16.01 -7.29
CA THR A 65 9.51 -16.76 -8.50
C THR A 65 8.67 -18.02 -8.67
N THR A 66 8.42 -18.75 -7.57
CA THR A 66 7.55 -19.94 -7.57
C THR A 66 6.12 -19.60 -7.96
N LEU A 67 5.55 -18.51 -7.43
CA LEU A 67 4.22 -18.04 -7.78
C LEU A 67 4.14 -17.67 -9.26
N PHE A 68 5.13 -16.93 -9.76
CA PHE A 68 5.17 -16.50 -11.16
C PHE A 68 5.29 -17.69 -12.11
N TYR A 69 6.08 -18.71 -11.76
CA TYR A 69 6.17 -19.97 -12.50
C TYR A 69 4.84 -20.70 -12.58
N LYS A 70 4.14 -20.87 -11.44
CA LYS A 70 2.84 -21.55 -11.40
C LYS A 70 1.79 -20.86 -12.27
N ARG A 71 1.84 -19.53 -12.37
CA ARG A 71 0.87 -18.74 -13.14
C ARG A 71 1.22 -18.57 -14.61
N ASN A 72 2.50 -18.45 -14.95
CA ASN A 72 2.94 -18.10 -16.31
C ASN A 72 3.79 -19.18 -16.99
N GLY A 73 4.12 -20.27 -16.32
CA GLY A 73 4.91 -21.39 -16.84
C GLY A 73 6.42 -21.14 -17.00
N GLY A 74 6.90 -19.90 -16.82
CA GLY A 74 8.32 -19.58 -16.87
C GLY A 74 9.02 -19.85 -15.53
N TYR A 75 9.98 -20.77 -15.51
CA TYR A 75 10.78 -21.05 -14.31
C TYR A 75 11.93 -20.06 -14.23
N TYR A 76 12.07 -19.40 -13.07
CA TYR A 76 13.11 -18.40 -12.82
C TYR A 76 13.85 -18.74 -11.53
N GLN A 77 15.17 -18.76 -11.58
CA GLN A 77 16.03 -18.95 -10.42
C GLN A 77 16.46 -17.60 -9.87
N LEU A 78 16.27 -17.38 -8.57
CA LEU A 78 16.72 -16.16 -7.89
C LEU A 78 18.24 -16.03 -7.98
N VAL A 79 18.73 -14.87 -8.41
CA VAL A 79 20.16 -14.56 -8.54
C VAL A 79 20.61 -13.64 -7.41
N ASN A 80 19.96 -12.49 -7.26
CA ASN A 80 20.28 -11.56 -6.18
C ASN A 80 19.08 -10.69 -5.80
N ILE A 81 19.13 -10.12 -4.59
CA ILE A 81 18.18 -9.11 -4.12
C ILE A 81 18.94 -7.80 -3.99
N TYR A 82 18.48 -6.76 -4.69
CA TYR A 82 19.16 -5.47 -4.72
C TYR A 82 18.37 -4.37 -4.00
N SER A 83 17.07 -4.55 -3.73
CA SER A 83 16.27 -3.59 -2.97
C SER A 83 15.37 -4.27 -1.94
N LYS A 84 15.35 -3.71 -0.73
CA LYS A 84 14.58 -4.18 0.41
C LYS A 84 13.96 -2.99 1.11
N LEU A 85 12.65 -2.85 0.96
CA LEU A 85 11.91 -1.67 1.40
C LEU A 85 10.69 -2.07 2.20
N THR A 86 10.30 -1.25 3.16
CA THR A 86 9.07 -1.41 3.95
C THR A 86 8.29 -0.12 4.06
N ARG A 87 6.97 -0.22 4.19
CA ARG A 87 6.11 0.90 4.58
C ARG A 87 4.83 0.42 5.24
N THR A 88 4.16 1.33 5.93
CA THR A 88 2.82 1.11 6.47
C THR A 88 1.81 1.98 5.73
N VAL A 89 0.73 1.36 5.25
CA VAL A 89 -0.37 2.05 4.57
C VAL A 89 -1.67 1.61 5.23
N HIS A 90 -2.40 2.54 5.85
CA HIS A 90 -3.67 2.27 6.56
C HIS A 90 -3.57 1.07 7.51
N GLY A 91 -2.55 1.07 8.39
CA GLY A 91 -2.31 -0.03 9.34
C GLY A 91 -1.71 -1.32 8.74
N THR A 92 -1.73 -1.50 7.41
CA THR A 92 -1.14 -2.67 6.73
C THR A 92 0.36 -2.47 6.52
N LYS A 93 1.19 -3.40 7.02
CA LYS A 93 2.64 -3.41 6.72
C LYS A 93 2.87 -4.02 5.33
N ARG A 94 3.69 -3.37 4.52
CA ARG A 94 4.07 -3.83 3.17
C ARG A 94 5.58 -3.94 3.09
N TYR A 95 6.06 -5.06 2.57
CA TYR A 95 7.47 -5.35 2.35
C TYR A 95 7.69 -5.51 0.86
N ARG A 96 8.49 -4.62 0.26
CA ARG A 96 8.87 -4.67 -1.15
C ARG A 96 10.28 -5.24 -1.27
N VAL A 97 10.42 -6.22 -2.13
CA VAL A 97 11.69 -6.84 -2.48
C VAL A 97 11.85 -6.73 -3.98
N GLU A 98 12.92 -6.08 -4.44
CA GLU A 98 13.28 -6.04 -5.86
C GLU A 98 14.54 -6.90 -6.06
N PHE A 99 14.50 -7.75 -7.07
CA PHE A 99 15.46 -8.83 -7.22
C PHE A 99 15.63 -9.22 -8.69
N ASN A 100 16.78 -9.78 -9.02
CA ASN A 100 17.05 -10.35 -10.33
C ASN A 100 16.88 -11.87 -10.29
N ALA A 101 16.29 -12.42 -11.34
CA ALA A 101 16.16 -13.85 -11.52
C ALA A 101 16.51 -14.27 -12.95
N ALA A 102 17.22 -15.38 -13.11
CA ALA A 102 17.58 -15.93 -14.40
C ALA A 102 16.49 -16.87 -14.89
N LYS A 103 16.05 -16.70 -16.14
CA LYS A 103 15.09 -17.63 -16.75
C LYS A 103 15.77 -18.96 -17.04
N CYS A 104 15.14 -20.06 -16.65
CA CYS A 104 15.72 -21.38 -16.76
C CYS A 104 14.86 -22.30 -17.64
N ILE A 105 15.53 -23.17 -18.39
CA ILE A 105 14.92 -24.19 -19.23
C ILE A 105 14.76 -25.44 -18.37
N VAL A 106 13.52 -25.88 -18.21
CA VAL A 106 13.18 -27.05 -17.42
C VAL A 106 12.75 -28.19 -18.32
N LYS A 107 13.22 -29.41 -18.03
CA LYS A 107 12.75 -30.60 -18.74
C LYS A 107 11.33 -30.92 -18.24
N LYS A 108 10.31 -30.78 -19.09
CA LYS A 108 8.96 -31.28 -18.76
C LYS A 108 9.05 -32.79 -18.58
N GLN A 109 8.67 -33.28 -17.41
CA GLN A 109 8.57 -34.71 -17.16
C GLN A 109 7.33 -35.28 -17.85
N SER A 110 7.42 -36.51 -18.35
CA SER A 110 6.26 -37.24 -18.87
C SER A 110 5.25 -37.45 -17.74
N LYS A 111 3.96 -37.26 -18.06
CA LYS A 111 2.84 -37.45 -17.13
C LYS A 111 2.83 -38.92 -16.68
N GLY A 112 3.35 -39.22 -15.49
CA GLY A 112 3.32 -40.59 -14.95
C GLY A 112 4.33 -40.87 -13.83
N VAL A 113 5.40 -40.09 -13.71
CA VAL A 113 6.44 -40.34 -12.69
C VAL A 113 6.17 -39.48 -11.45
N LYS A 114 6.06 -40.14 -10.29
CA LYS A 114 5.89 -39.52 -8.96
C LYS A 114 6.84 -38.33 -8.76
N ARG A 115 6.33 -37.29 -8.07
CA ARG A 115 6.93 -36.02 -7.59
C ARG A 115 8.47 -35.93 -7.53
N ASN A 116 9.16 -36.09 -8.66
CA ASN A 116 10.59 -35.84 -8.73
C ASN A 116 10.85 -34.34 -8.89
N PRO A 117 11.94 -33.81 -8.33
CA PRO A 117 12.27 -32.38 -8.39
C PRO A 117 12.37 -31.90 -9.85
N ILE A 118 12.03 -30.62 -10.07
CA ILE A 118 12.13 -29.97 -11.38
C ILE A 118 13.58 -30.06 -11.86
N LYS A 119 13.81 -30.80 -12.96
CA LYS A 119 15.15 -30.90 -13.55
C LYS A 119 15.42 -29.67 -14.43
N VAL A 120 16.26 -28.77 -13.93
CA VAL A 120 16.78 -27.63 -14.68
C VAL A 120 17.86 -28.12 -15.63
N ILE A 121 17.70 -27.83 -16.92
CA ILE A 121 18.68 -28.16 -17.97
C ILE A 121 19.76 -27.08 -18.03
N GLY A 122 19.36 -25.83 -17.86
CA GLY A 122 20.25 -24.68 -17.84
C GLY A 122 19.48 -23.38 -17.67
N CYS A 123 20.18 -22.29 -17.40
CA CYS A 123 19.61 -20.96 -17.27
C CYS A 123 20.23 -20.00 -18.27
N VAL A 124 19.39 -19.12 -18.80
CA VAL A 124 19.82 -18.03 -19.69
C VAL A 124 20.67 -17.08 -18.87
N ARG A 125 21.79 -16.59 -19.43
CA ARG A 125 22.69 -15.64 -18.74
C ARG A 125 22.03 -14.29 -18.44
N LYS A 126 20.97 -13.94 -19.18
CA LYS A 126 20.23 -12.70 -18.99
C LYS A 126 19.40 -12.77 -17.70
N ASN A 127 19.63 -11.82 -16.82
CA ASN A 127 18.83 -11.61 -15.62
C ASN A 127 17.57 -10.81 -15.96
N THR A 128 16.45 -11.23 -15.40
CA THR A 128 15.17 -10.53 -15.48
C THR A 128 14.85 -9.89 -14.12
N PRO A 129 14.60 -8.57 -14.05
CA PRO A 129 14.18 -7.89 -12.84
C PRO A 129 12.73 -8.22 -12.45
N PHE A 130 12.51 -8.42 -11.16
CA PHE A 130 11.20 -8.63 -10.55
C PHE A 130 11.02 -7.74 -9.33
N GLN A 131 9.76 -7.42 -9.04
CA GLN A 131 9.34 -6.79 -7.80
C GLN A 131 8.33 -7.70 -7.11
N ALA A 132 8.59 -8.06 -5.85
CA ALA A 132 7.63 -8.68 -4.96
C ALA A 132 7.15 -7.68 -3.90
N ILE A 133 5.85 -7.68 -3.61
CA ILE A 133 5.26 -6.92 -2.50
C ILE A 133 4.47 -7.89 -1.63
N LEU A 134 4.98 -8.15 -0.43
CA LEU A 134 4.27 -8.87 0.61
C LEU A 134 3.47 -7.88 1.46
N ARG A 135 2.16 -8.05 1.53
CA ARG A 135 1.26 -7.28 2.39
C ARG A 135 0.88 -8.15 3.58
N ASN A 136 1.20 -7.69 4.78
CA ASN A 136 0.69 -8.25 6.01
C ASN A 136 -0.48 -7.39 6.47
N ASN A 137 -1.69 -7.86 6.16
CA ASN A 137 -2.93 -7.19 6.50
C ASN A 137 -3.39 -7.64 7.89
N THR A 138 -2.69 -7.15 8.92
CA THR A 138 -2.95 -7.49 10.33
C THR A 138 -4.43 -7.41 10.72
N PRO A 139 -5.21 -6.37 10.31
CA PRO A 139 -6.63 -6.28 10.66
C PRO A 139 -7.52 -7.41 10.12
N ILE A 140 -7.15 -8.01 8.99
CA ILE A 140 -7.94 -9.08 8.33
C ILE A 140 -7.26 -10.46 8.54
N GLY A 141 -6.09 -10.49 9.19
CA GLY A 141 -5.30 -11.71 9.39
C GLY A 141 -4.71 -12.30 8.11
N LYS A 142 -4.81 -11.61 6.97
CA LYS A 142 -4.39 -12.15 5.66
C LYS A 142 -3.02 -11.68 5.22
N LEU A 143 -2.25 -12.60 4.66
CA LEU A 143 -0.98 -12.29 4.00
C LEU A 143 -1.19 -12.34 2.48
N THR A 144 -0.72 -11.34 1.75
CA THR A 144 -0.86 -11.31 0.29
C THR A 144 0.47 -11.04 -0.38
N LEU A 145 0.89 -11.91 -1.29
CA LEU A 145 2.09 -11.75 -2.09
C LEU A 145 1.71 -11.33 -3.51
N PHE A 146 2.20 -10.17 -3.91
CA PHE A 146 2.17 -9.69 -5.28
C PHE A 146 3.56 -9.88 -5.89
N VAL A 147 3.62 -10.35 -7.13
CA VAL A 147 4.84 -10.42 -7.92
C VAL A 147 4.63 -9.77 -9.27
N THR A 148 5.58 -8.97 -9.72
CA THR A 148 5.58 -8.30 -11.02
C THR A 148 6.91 -8.55 -11.70
N ASN A 149 6.86 -9.02 -12.94
CA ASN A 149 8.01 -9.01 -13.84
C ASN A 149 8.19 -7.60 -14.38
N LEU A 150 9.32 -6.95 -14.10
CA LEU A 150 9.51 -5.54 -14.42
C LEU A 150 9.85 -5.29 -15.89
N GLU A 151 10.31 -6.31 -16.64
CA GLU A 151 10.51 -6.19 -18.10
C GLU A 151 9.20 -6.26 -18.88
N THR A 152 8.30 -7.17 -18.49
CA THR A 152 7.07 -7.47 -19.24
C THR A 152 5.82 -6.84 -18.66
N GLY A 153 5.88 -6.31 -17.43
CA GLY A 153 4.73 -5.79 -16.69
C GLY A 153 3.76 -6.85 -16.17
N LYS A 154 3.94 -8.13 -16.54
CA LYS A 154 3.07 -9.22 -16.08
C LYS A 154 3.13 -9.35 -14.57
N SER A 155 1.96 -9.47 -13.94
CA SER A 155 1.84 -9.58 -12.49
C SER A 155 0.97 -10.74 -12.06
N CYS A 156 1.22 -11.24 -10.85
CA CYS A 156 0.44 -12.29 -10.23
C CYS A 156 0.27 -12.00 -8.74
N GLU A 157 -0.80 -12.54 -8.18
CA GLU A 157 -1.06 -12.47 -6.74
C GLU A 157 -1.42 -13.83 -6.15
N LYS A 158 -1.12 -13.95 -4.86
CA LYS A 158 -1.57 -15.05 -4.01
C LYS A 158 -1.91 -14.51 -2.62
N ILE A 159 -3.10 -14.84 -2.16
CA ILE A 159 -3.55 -14.63 -0.79
C ILE A 159 -3.24 -15.92 -0.02
N TYR A 160 -2.72 -15.78 1.20
CA TYR A 160 -2.52 -16.85 2.15
C TYR A 160 -3.51 -16.62 3.30
N ASP A 161 -4.22 -17.68 3.65
CA ASP A 161 -5.10 -17.76 4.80
C ASP A 161 -4.33 -18.21 6.05
#